data_AF-A0A081DB88-F1
#
_entry.id   AF-A0A081DB88-F1
#
_cell.length_a   1.000
_cell.length_b   1.000
_cell.length_c   1.000
_cell.angle_alpha   90.00
_cell.angle_beta   90.00
_cell.angle_gamma   90.00
#
_symmetry.space_group_name_H-M   'P 1'
#
loop_
_entity.id
_entity.type
_entity.pdbx_description
1 polymer ?
#
loop_
_entity_poly.entity_id
_entity_poly.type
_entity_poly.pdbx_seq_one_letter_code
_entity_poly.pdbx_strand_id
1 'polypeptide(L)'
;MFSVSIVYGARKFLPITICLIIGCLCEFFTYLIREHHLLIMGEQNNAIVGHVYKWTSFLTFGFFLYSVQKSKATKRYFVYLFSTCAVIGIFSQSRLKHYWLENDPWLAFSLMSAIIIASMVYFIQLLKTRDGYPYITTGIFLVSGSFLISSAVNGTYVGVDLEVWFFRESINRVVLIIMYVMFLLESYLYFKESDVIKLQRLQQ
;
A
#
# COMPACT_ATOMS: atom_id res chain seq x y z
N MET A 1 17.09 11.04 -4.07
CA MET A 1 16.13 11.82 -3.25
C MET A 1 15.52 11.00 -2.11
N PHE A 2 14.90 9.84 -2.36
CA PHE A 2 14.32 8.97 -1.31
C PHE A 2 15.33 8.53 -0.24
N SER A 3 16.52 8.10 -0.66
CA SER A 3 17.65 7.76 0.22
C SER A 3 18.15 8.95 1.05
N VAL A 4 18.13 10.16 0.49
CA VAL A 4 18.53 11.40 1.20
C VAL A 4 17.48 11.78 2.25
N SER A 5 16.17 11.67 1.94
CA SER A 5 15.09 11.94 2.91
C SER A 5 15.05 10.94 4.08
N ILE A 6 15.50 9.70 3.86
CA ILE A 6 15.68 8.69 4.91
C ILE A 6 16.90 9.01 5.78
N VAL A 7 18.03 9.38 5.16
CA VAL A 7 19.27 9.75 5.87
C VAL A 7 19.10 11.04 6.69
N TYR A 8 18.27 11.99 6.25
CA TYR A 8 17.96 13.21 7.00
C TYR A 8 16.90 13.05 8.11
N GLY A 9 16.45 11.82 8.40
CA GLY A 9 15.93 11.49 9.74
C GLY A 9 14.65 12.21 10.17
N ALA A 10 13.70 12.47 9.29
CA ALA A 10 12.36 12.82 9.77
C ALA A 10 11.70 11.54 10.33
N ARG A 11 11.43 11.49 11.64
CA ARG A 11 10.80 10.35 12.37
C ARG A 11 9.58 9.72 11.66
N LYS A 12 8.95 10.46 10.74
CA LYS A 12 7.82 10.04 9.90
C LYS A 12 8.17 8.98 8.84
N PHE A 13 9.44 8.87 8.39
CA PHE A 13 9.87 7.90 7.37
C PHE A 13 10.45 6.60 7.94
N LEU A 14 10.76 6.57 9.23
CA LEU A 14 11.28 5.39 9.91
C LEU A 14 10.38 4.15 9.68
N PRO A 15 9.04 4.25 9.78
CA PRO A 15 8.16 3.10 9.56
C PRO A 15 8.18 2.58 8.12
N ILE A 16 8.34 3.47 7.12
CA ILE A 16 8.47 3.05 5.72
C ILE A 16 9.78 2.28 5.52
N THR A 17 10.86 2.74 6.15
CA THR A 17 12.15 2.05 6.09
C THR A 17 12.06 0.67 6.75
N ILE A 18 11.39 0.56 7.89
CA ILE A 18 11.11 -0.72 8.55
C ILE A 18 10.30 -1.64 7.63
N CYS A 19 9.28 -1.12 6.94
CA CYS A 19 8.49 -1.89 5.98
C CYS A 19 9.35 -2.44 4.84
N LEU A 20 10.28 -1.64 4.30
CA LEU A 20 11.18 -2.07 3.23
C LEU A 20 12.13 -3.17 3.70
N ILE A 21 12.72 -3.03 4.91
CA ILE A 21 13.57 -4.06 5.51
C ILE A 21 12.79 -5.36 5.71
N ILE A 22 11.58 -5.28 6.27
CA ILE A 22 10.72 -6.45 6.46
C ILE A 22 10.33 -7.06 5.11
N GLY A 23 10.08 -6.25 4.08
CA GLY A 23 9.85 -6.74 2.72
C GLY A 23 11.03 -7.53 2.17
N CYS A 24 12.26 -7.02 2.32
CA CYS A 24 13.47 -7.75 1.92
C CYS A 24 13.63 -9.06 2.70
N LEU A 25 13.35 -9.06 4.01
CA LEU A 25 13.38 -10.27 4.81
C LEU A 25 12.32 -11.28 4.37
N CYS A 26 11.08 -10.83 4.10
CA CYS A 26 9.99 -11.68 3.61
C CYS A 26 10.33 -12.32 2.26
N GLU A 27 10.93 -11.57 1.32
CA GLU A 27 11.43 -12.12 0.06
C GLU A 27 12.54 -13.14 0.28
N PHE A 28 13.51 -12.83 1.15
CA PHE A 28 14.59 -13.75 1.50
C PHE A 28 14.07 -15.06 2.13
N PHE A 29 13.14 -14.98 3.09
CA PHE A 29 12.50 -16.17 3.67
C PHE A 29 11.68 -16.94 2.64
N THR A 30 10.97 -16.24 1.75
CA THR A 30 10.22 -16.89 0.66
C THR A 30 11.15 -17.64 -0.28
N TYR A 31 12.31 -17.07 -0.61
CA TYR A 31 13.36 -17.74 -1.38
C TYR A 31 13.88 -19.00 -0.68
N LEU A 32 14.20 -18.91 0.61
CA LEU A 32 14.67 -20.08 1.38
C LEU A 32 13.63 -21.21 1.46
N ILE A 33 12.35 -20.86 1.57
CA ILE A 33 11.25 -21.84 1.53
C ILE A 33 11.13 -22.45 0.14
N ARG A 34 11.27 -21.63 -0.92
CA ARG A 34 11.21 -22.09 -2.31
C ARG A 34 12.34 -23.09 -2.65
N GLU A 35 13.54 -22.84 -2.16
CA GLU A 35 14.72 -23.70 -2.37
C GLU A 35 14.81 -24.87 -1.36
N HIS A 36 13.73 -25.14 -0.61
CA HIS A 36 13.64 -26.22 0.39
C HIS A 36 14.66 -26.14 1.54
N HIS A 37 15.27 -24.97 1.76
CA HIS A 37 16.15 -24.74 2.91
C HIS A 37 15.36 -24.55 4.22
N LEU A 38 14.09 -24.17 4.13
CA LEU A 38 13.18 -24.00 5.27
C LEU A 38 11.80 -24.60 4.96
N LEU A 39 11.23 -25.31 5.93
CA LEU A 39 9.86 -25.85 5.87
C LEU A 39 9.05 -25.26 7.02
N ILE A 40 7.81 -24.86 6.74
CA ILE A 40 6.89 -24.33 7.75
C ILE A 40 5.91 -25.43 8.11
N MET A 41 5.96 -25.89 9.38
CA MET A 41 5.17 -27.04 9.84
C MET A 41 5.34 -28.28 8.94
N GLY A 42 6.53 -28.46 8.35
CA GLY A 42 6.84 -29.57 7.45
C GLY A 42 6.40 -29.37 5.99
N GLU A 43 5.74 -28.25 5.66
CA GLU A 43 5.27 -27.95 4.31
C GLU A 43 6.04 -26.79 3.66
N GLN A 44 6.12 -26.82 2.33
CA GLN A 44 6.68 -25.74 1.53
C GLN A 44 5.62 -24.64 1.35
N ASN A 45 5.47 -23.80 2.35
CA ASN A 45 4.41 -22.80 2.37
C ASN A 45 4.91 -21.46 2.92
N ASN A 46 4.54 -20.36 2.27
CA ASN A 46 4.95 -19.00 2.66
C ASN A 46 3.80 -18.17 3.26
N ALA A 47 2.65 -18.78 3.58
CA ALA A 47 1.47 -18.08 4.07
C ALA A 47 1.75 -17.15 5.26
N ILE A 48 2.48 -17.64 6.27
CA ILE A 48 2.85 -16.82 7.45
C ILE A 48 3.71 -15.61 7.09
N VAL A 49 4.66 -15.78 6.15
CA VAL A 49 5.53 -14.69 5.68
C VAL A 49 4.68 -13.64 4.96
N GLY A 50 3.71 -14.08 4.15
CA GLY A 50 2.73 -13.22 3.50
C GLY A 50 1.84 -12.46 4.48
N HIS A 51 1.35 -13.11 5.54
CA HIS A 51 0.54 -12.47 6.59
C HIS A 51 1.33 -11.41 7.35
N VAL A 52 2.57 -11.70 7.75
CA VAL A 52 3.45 -10.77 8.45
C VAL A 52 3.71 -9.53 7.59
N TYR A 53 3.98 -9.73 6.29
CA TYR A 53 4.23 -8.63 5.38
C TYR A 53 3.00 -7.74 5.18
N LYS A 54 1.80 -8.33 5.03
CA LYS A 54 0.52 -7.62 4.92
C LYS A 54 0.25 -6.70 6.11
N TRP A 55 0.34 -7.25 7.32
CA TRP A 55 0.12 -6.50 8.55
C TRP A 55 1.16 -5.40 8.76
N THR A 56 2.43 -5.72 8.50
CA THR A 56 3.52 -4.74 8.60
C THR A 56 3.29 -3.58 7.64
N SER A 57 2.98 -3.87 6.37
CA SER A 57 2.70 -2.85 5.34
C SER A 57 1.50 -1.98 5.74
N PHE A 58 0.43 -2.59 6.24
CA PHE A 58 -0.74 -1.87 6.74
C PHE A 58 -0.42 -0.90 7.88
N LEU A 59 0.31 -1.36 8.89
CA LEU A 59 0.65 -0.54 10.06
C LEU A 59 1.62 0.59 9.71
N THR A 60 2.64 0.30 8.89
CA THR A 60 3.71 1.25 8.55
C THR A 60 3.23 2.33 7.59
N PHE A 61 2.56 1.96 6.49
CA PHE A 61 1.97 2.92 5.56
C PHE A 61 0.82 3.67 6.22
N GLY A 62 0.03 2.99 7.05
CA GLY A 62 -1.01 3.62 7.85
C GLY A 62 -0.46 4.70 8.78
N PHE A 63 0.59 4.39 9.54
CA PHE A 63 1.24 5.37 10.40
C PHE A 63 1.75 6.58 9.62
N PHE A 64 2.42 6.36 8.49
CA PHE A 64 2.89 7.45 7.64
C PHE A 64 1.73 8.34 7.21
N LEU A 65 0.70 7.74 6.61
CA LEU A 65 -0.48 8.45 6.10
C LEU A 65 -1.23 9.20 7.21
N TYR A 66 -1.29 8.66 8.42
CA TYR A 66 -1.84 9.34 9.60
C TYR A 66 -0.99 10.53 10.04
N SER A 67 0.34 10.37 10.06
CA SER A 67 1.30 11.38 10.55
C SER A 67 1.38 12.62 9.65
N VAL A 68 1.03 12.48 8.38
CA VAL A 68 1.04 13.56 7.38
C VAL A 68 -0.29 14.32 7.31
N GLN A 69 -1.38 13.80 7.89
CA GLN A 69 -2.66 14.52 7.97
C GLN A 69 -2.53 15.74 8.89
N LYS A 70 -2.95 16.92 8.41
CA LYS A 70 -2.99 18.16 9.21
C LYS A 70 -4.33 18.34 9.94
N SER A 71 -5.45 17.96 9.31
CA SER A 71 -6.80 18.16 9.85
C SER A 71 -7.20 17.13 10.92
N LYS A 72 -7.78 17.60 12.03
CA LYS A 72 -8.35 16.73 13.08
C LYS A 72 -9.50 15.86 12.56
N ALA A 73 -10.34 16.41 11.67
CA ALA A 73 -11.46 15.68 11.09
C ALA A 73 -10.98 14.50 10.23
N THR A 74 -9.97 14.72 9.38
CA THR A 74 -9.40 13.67 8.55
C THR A 74 -8.68 12.61 9.36
N LYS A 75 -7.97 12.98 10.44
CA LYS A 75 -7.38 12.01 11.37
C LYS A 75 -8.42 11.12 12.02
N ARG A 76 -9.57 11.67 12.41
CA ARG A 76 -10.66 10.90 12.99
C ARG A 76 -11.26 9.92 11.97
N TYR A 77 -11.54 10.38 10.75
CA TYR A 77 -11.98 9.53 9.65
C TYR A 77 -10.97 8.40 9.37
N PHE A 78 -9.68 8.73 9.34
CA PHE A 78 -8.61 7.76 9.13
C PHE A 78 -8.64 6.65 10.18
N VAL A 79 -8.77 7.00 11.47
CA VAL A 79 -8.84 6.01 12.57
C VAL A 79 -10.06 5.11 12.39
N TYR A 80 -11.23 5.64 12.04
CA TYR A 80 -12.42 4.82 11.80
C TYR A 80 -12.23 3.85 10.61
N LEU A 81 -11.67 4.33 9.50
CA LEU A 81 -11.41 3.51 8.32
C LEU A 81 -10.43 2.38 8.65
N PHE A 82 -9.29 2.71 9.25
CA PHE A 82 -8.24 1.74 9.58
C PHE A 82 -8.70 0.73 10.62
N SER A 83 -9.44 1.15 11.66
CA SER A 83 -10.00 0.23 12.65
C SER A 83 -11.00 -0.73 12.02
N THR A 84 -11.91 -0.25 11.17
CA THR A 84 -12.90 -1.11 10.48
C THR A 84 -12.21 -2.16 9.61
N CYS A 85 -11.24 -1.74 8.79
CA CYS A 85 -10.50 -2.65 7.92
C CYS A 85 -9.62 -3.64 8.70
N ALA A 86 -9.00 -3.21 9.81
CA ALA A 86 -8.24 -4.10 10.68
C ALA A 86 -9.14 -5.17 11.33
N VAL A 87 -10.33 -4.78 11.80
CA VAL A 87 -11.32 -5.69 12.37
C VAL A 87 -11.78 -6.70 11.32
N ILE A 88 -12.09 -6.28 10.10
CA ILE A 88 -12.43 -7.17 8.99
C ILE A 88 -11.29 -8.15 8.69
N GLY A 89 -10.04 -7.66 8.66
CA GLY A 89 -8.85 -8.50 8.43
C GLY A 89 -8.67 -9.57 9.51
N ILE A 90 -8.83 -9.21 10.78
CA ILE A 90 -8.76 -10.16 11.91
C ILE A 90 -9.89 -11.19 11.83
N PHE A 91 -11.12 -10.76 11.56
CA PHE A 91 -12.27 -11.67 11.41
C PHE A 91 -12.11 -12.62 10.22
N SER A 92 -11.45 -12.17 9.15
CA SER A 92 -11.15 -13.04 8.02
C SER A 92 -10.14 -14.12 8.39
N GLN A 93 -9.03 -13.73 9.04
CA GLN A 93 -7.99 -14.66 9.45
C GLN A 93 -8.47 -15.67 10.51
N SER A 94 -9.41 -15.29 11.40
CA SER A 94 -9.95 -16.20 12.41
C SER A 94 -10.82 -17.32 11.84
N ARG A 95 -11.22 -17.23 10.56
CA ARG A 95 -11.97 -18.28 9.85
C ARG A 95 -11.07 -19.32 9.17
N LEU A 96 -9.76 -19.08 9.10
CA LEU A 96 -8.80 -20.05 8.54
C LEU A 96 -8.65 -21.24 9.49
N LYS A 97 -8.59 -22.46 8.93
CA LYS A 97 -8.39 -23.67 9.74
C LYS A 97 -6.92 -23.83 10.13
N HIS A 98 -6.02 -23.51 9.20
CA HIS A 98 -4.58 -23.57 9.41
C HIS A 98 -3.92 -22.25 9.06
N TYR A 99 -3.98 -21.28 9.98
CA TYR A 99 -3.41 -19.94 9.82
C TYR A 99 -1.97 -19.90 9.26
N TRP A 100 -1.13 -20.85 9.68
CA TRP A 100 0.28 -20.92 9.29
C TRP A 100 0.51 -21.37 7.84
N LEU A 101 -0.47 -22.05 7.25
CA LEU A 101 -0.39 -22.72 5.95
C LEU A 101 -1.40 -22.16 4.95
N GLU A 102 -2.47 -21.52 5.40
CA GLU A 102 -3.50 -20.98 4.51
C GLU A 102 -3.27 -19.50 4.25
N ASN A 103 -3.21 -19.14 2.96
CA ASN A 103 -3.20 -17.75 2.53
C ASN A 103 -4.63 -17.20 2.57
N ASP A 104 -4.78 -16.03 3.19
CA ASP A 104 -6.05 -15.29 3.20
C ASP A 104 -6.00 -14.17 2.15
N PRO A 105 -6.77 -14.29 1.05
CA PRO A 105 -6.86 -13.23 0.06
C PRO A 105 -7.64 -12.01 0.60
N TRP A 106 -8.65 -12.22 1.45
CA TRP A 106 -9.50 -11.17 2.01
C TRP A 106 -8.76 -10.27 3.01
N LEU A 107 -7.72 -10.79 3.65
CA LEU A 107 -6.81 -9.99 4.45
C LEU A 107 -6.12 -8.90 3.63
N ALA A 108 -5.58 -9.25 2.46
CA ALA A 108 -4.97 -8.25 1.58
C ALA A 108 -6.01 -7.24 1.10
N PHE A 109 -7.20 -7.73 0.70
CA PHE A 109 -8.30 -6.88 0.25
C PHE A 109 -8.73 -5.86 1.30
N SER A 110 -8.95 -6.29 2.53
CA SER A 110 -9.37 -5.38 3.60
C SER A 110 -8.29 -4.36 3.96
N LEU A 111 -7.05 -4.81 4.18
CA LEU A 111 -5.97 -3.95 4.66
C LEU A 111 -5.47 -2.97 3.60
N MET A 112 -5.19 -3.43 2.38
CA MET A 112 -4.61 -2.57 1.35
C MET A 112 -5.63 -1.58 0.77
N SER A 113 -6.92 -1.92 0.76
CA SER A 113 -7.97 -0.96 0.34
C SER A 113 -8.02 0.27 1.25
N ALA A 114 -7.82 0.11 2.56
CA ALA A 114 -7.73 1.24 3.49
C ALA A 114 -6.55 2.16 3.16
N ILE A 115 -5.40 1.57 2.82
CA ILE A 115 -4.19 2.31 2.45
C ILE A 115 -4.42 3.07 1.15
N ILE A 116 -5.06 2.46 0.16
CA ILE A 116 -5.41 3.08 -1.12
C ILE A 116 -6.34 4.28 -0.90
N ILE A 117 -7.42 4.10 -0.15
CA ILE A 117 -8.37 5.19 0.16
C ILE A 117 -7.67 6.32 0.93
N ALA A 118 -6.88 6.00 1.96
CA ALA A 118 -6.16 7.02 2.72
C ALA A 118 -5.10 7.74 1.88
N SER A 119 -4.45 7.03 0.95
CA SER A 119 -3.53 7.63 -0.01
C SER A 119 -4.27 8.62 -0.91
N MET A 120 -5.42 8.25 -1.48
CA MET A 120 -6.26 9.16 -2.29
C MET A 120 -6.68 10.41 -1.51
N VAL A 121 -7.11 10.24 -0.26
CA VAL A 121 -7.49 11.38 0.61
C VAL A 121 -6.32 12.33 0.82
N TYR A 122 -5.12 11.80 1.06
CA TYR A 122 -3.92 12.62 1.20
C TYR A 122 -3.53 13.29 -0.12
N PHE A 123 -3.66 12.63 -1.26
CA PHE A 123 -3.46 13.24 -2.57
C PHE A 123 -4.38 14.43 -2.81
N ILE A 124 -5.66 14.30 -2.53
CA ILE A 124 -6.62 15.41 -2.67
C ILE A 124 -6.18 16.61 -1.82
N GLN A 125 -5.59 16.39 -0.64
CA GLN A 125 -5.03 17.46 0.17
C GLN A 125 -3.79 18.08 -0.47
N LEU A 126 -2.87 17.27 -0.99
CA LEU A 126 -1.66 17.74 -1.69
C LEU A 126 -2.01 18.65 -2.88
N LEU A 127 -3.07 18.32 -3.63
CA LEU A 127 -3.55 19.16 -4.74
C LEU A 127 -3.99 20.56 -4.28
N LYS A 128 -4.54 20.67 -3.07
CA LYS A 128 -5.03 21.94 -2.51
C LYS A 128 -3.90 22.76 -1.87
N THR A 129 -3.01 22.13 -1.11
CA THR A 129 -2.01 22.84 -0.30
C THR A 129 -0.60 22.87 -0.88
N ARG A 130 -0.29 22.04 -1.89
CA ARG A 130 1.01 21.86 -2.55
C ARG A 130 2.21 21.50 -1.66
N ASP A 131 2.04 21.56 -0.35
CA ASP A 131 3.04 21.18 0.66
C ASP A 131 2.82 19.75 1.17
N GLY A 132 3.81 18.87 0.97
CA GLY A 132 3.83 17.50 1.48
C GLY A 132 4.66 16.53 0.62
N TYR A 133 4.31 15.23 0.63
CA TYR A 133 5.15 14.15 0.09
C TYR A 133 4.49 13.34 -1.05
N PRO A 134 4.28 13.94 -2.24
CA PRO A 134 3.54 13.32 -3.35
C PRO A 134 4.17 12.01 -3.86
N TYR A 135 5.49 11.99 -4.04
CA TYR A 135 6.20 10.81 -4.53
C TYR A 135 6.11 9.61 -3.57
N ILE A 136 6.16 9.86 -2.26
CA ILE A 136 6.06 8.81 -1.24
C ILE A 136 4.66 8.20 -1.25
N THR A 137 3.63 9.05 -1.32
CA THR A 137 2.25 8.59 -1.38
C THR A 137 1.95 7.86 -2.69
N THR A 138 2.55 8.28 -3.80
CA THR A 138 2.49 7.54 -5.07
C THR A 138 3.09 6.16 -4.89
N GLY A 139 4.30 6.06 -4.33
CA GLY A 139 4.96 4.77 -4.06
C GLY A 139 4.10 3.85 -3.18
N ILE A 140 3.53 4.37 -2.08
CA ILE A 140 2.63 3.61 -1.21
C ILE A 140 1.40 3.13 -1.98
N PHE A 141 0.78 4.00 -2.77
CA PHE A 141 -0.38 3.65 -3.59
C PHE A 141 -0.05 2.51 -4.58
N LEU A 142 1.09 2.61 -5.27
CA LEU A 142 1.55 1.60 -6.23
C LEU A 142 1.80 0.26 -5.55
N VAL A 143 2.56 0.25 -4.46
CA VAL A 143 2.89 -0.98 -3.73
C VAL A 143 1.62 -1.64 -3.18
N SER A 144 0.73 -0.88 -2.54
CA SER A 144 -0.54 -1.43 -2.03
C SER A 144 -1.45 -1.93 -3.15
N GLY A 145 -1.50 -1.21 -4.28
CA GLY A 145 -2.20 -1.64 -5.49
C GLY A 145 -1.65 -2.97 -6.00
N SER A 146 -0.36 -3.04 -6.34
CA SER A 146 0.31 -4.26 -6.79
C SER A 146 0.15 -5.43 -5.81
N PHE A 147 0.12 -5.15 -4.51
CA PHE A 147 -0.07 -6.18 -3.49
C PHE A 147 -1.47 -6.80 -3.49
N LEU A 148 -2.52 -5.99 -3.73
CA LEU A 148 -3.88 -6.51 -3.97
C LEU A 148 -3.92 -7.42 -5.18
N ILE A 149 -3.28 -6.98 -6.27
CA ILE A 149 -3.23 -7.74 -7.52
C ILE A 149 -2.52 -9.08 -7.28
N SER A 150 -1.34 -9.05 -6.67
CA SER A 150 -0.57 -10.27 -6.40
C SER A 150 -1.28 -11.23 -5.45
N SER A 151 -1.96 -10.71 -4.42
CA SER A 151 -2.74 -11.55 -3.49
C SER A 151 -3.95 -12.22 -4.15
N ALA A 152 -4.48 -11.61 -5.22
CA ALA A 152 -5.52 -12.20 -6.06
C ALA A 152 -4.98 -13.20 -7.12
N VAL A 153 -3.65 -13.28 -7.31
CA VAL A 153 -2.98 -14.07 -8.36
C VAL A 153 -2.19 -15.26 -7.80
N ASN A 154 -1.54 -15.12 -6.65
CA ASN A 154 -0.60 -16.11 -6.10
C ASN A 154 -1.24 -17.25 -5.29
N GLY A 155 -2.58 -17.29 -5.18
CA GLY A 155 -3.29 -18.47 -4.68
C GLY A 155 -3.41 -19.51 -5.78
N THR A 156 -2.76 -20.66 -5.61
CA THR A 156 -2.91 -21.91 -6.38
C THR A 156 -4.22 -22.01 -7.18
N TYR A 157 -4.11 -22.03 -8.51
CA TYR A 157 -5.21 -22.11 -9.49
C TYR A 157 -5.90 -23.48 -9.53
N VAL A 158 -6.43 -23.95 -8.40
CA VAL A 158 -7.40 -25.04 -8.37
C VAL A 158 -8.54 -24.60 -7.44
N GLY A 159 -9.70 -24.25 -8.01
CA GLY A 159 -10.91 -23.95 -7.24
C GLY A 159 -11.14 -22.49 -6.82
N VAL A 160 -10.52 -21.52 -7.48
CA VAL A 160 -10.83 -20.09 -7.21
C VAL A 160 -12.22 -19.75 -7.77
N ASP A 161 -13.07 -19.23 -6.89
CA ASP A 161 -14.43 -18.82 -7.21
C ASP A 161 -14.48 -17.73 -8.30
N LEU A 162 -15.43 -17.84 -9.23
CA LEU A 162 -15.52 -16.96 -10.41
C LEU A 162 -15.67 -15.48 -10.02
N GLU A 163 -16.30 -15.22 -8.88
CA GLU A 163 -16.52 -13.89 -8.32
C GLU A 163 -15.21 -13.19 -7.92
N VAL A 164 -14.26 -13.93 -7.37
CA VAL A 164 -12.93 -13.42 -6.99
C VAL A 164 -12.16 -12.99 -8.24
N TRP A 165 -12.37 -13.69 -9.36
CA TRP A 165 -11.75 -13.36 -10.64
C TRP A 165 -12.31 -12.08 -11.28
N PHE A 166 -13.64 -11.92 -11.33
CA PHE A 166 -14.26 -10.68 -11.85
C PHE A 166 -13.93 -9.45 -10.98
N PHE A 167 -13.88 -9.65 -9.67
CA PHE A 167 -13.52 -8.60 -8.73
C PHE A 167 -12.06 -8.16 -8.88
N ARG A 168 -11.14 -9.12 -9.11
CA ARG A 168 -9.73 -8.85 -9.44
C ARG A 168 -9.58 -7.96 -10.67
N GLU A 169 -10.24 -8.31 -11.78
CA GLU A 169 -10.15 -7.52 -13.02
C GLU A 169 -10.68 -6.09 -12.84
N SER A 170 -11.73 -5.95 -12.05
CA SER A 170 -12.30 -4.64 -11.72
C SER A 170 -11.30 -3.78 -10.92
N ILE A 171 -10.63 -4.35 -9.92
CA ILE A 171 -9.63 -3.66 -9.10
C ILE A 171 -8.40 -3.28 -9.93
N ASN A 172 -7.89 -4.17 -10.78
CA ASN A 172 -6.75 -3.91 -11.67
C ASN A 172 -6.98 -2.64 -12.50
N ARG A 173 -8.14 -2.57 -13.16
CA ARG A 173 -8.49 -1.45 -14.03
C ARG A 173 -8.67 -0.17 -13.24
N VAL A 174 -9.31 -0.23 -12.07
CA VAL A 174 -9.54 0.93 -11.20
C VAL A 174 -8.22 1.49 -10.67
N VAL A 175 -7.30 0.65 -10.18
CA VAL A 175 -5.97 1.07 -9.72
C VAL A 175 -5.17 1.70 -10.86
N LEU A 176 -5.15 1.08 -12.05
CA LEU A 176 -4.44 1.62 -13.22
C LEU A 176 -5.02 2.95 -13.72
N ILE A 177 -6.35 3.08 -13.78
CA ILE A 177 -7.03 4.32 -14.17
C ILE A 177 -6.68 5.42 -13.17
N ILE A 178 -6.71 5.11 -11.87
CA ILE A 178 -6.39 6.08 -10.82
C ILE A 178 -4.91 6.48 -10.89
N MET A 179 -3.99 5.53 -11.07
CA MET A 179 -2.58 5.83 -11.30
C MET A 179 -2.37 6.76 -12.49
N TYR A 180 -3.03 6.48 -13.60
CA TYR A 180 -2.90 7.25 -14.83
C TYR A 180 -3.46 8.67 -14.66
N VAL A 181 -4.64 8.79 -14.07
CA VAL A 181 -5.27 10.09 -13.75
C VAL A 181 -4.38 10.89 -12.80
N MET A 182 -3.82 10.25 -11.77
CA MET A 182 -2.97 10.92 -10.78
C MET A 182 -1.65 11.39 -11.38
N PHE A 183 -1.02 10.57 -12.23
CA PHE A 183 0.18 10.95 -12.98
C PHE A 183 -0.08 12.14 -13.91
N LEU A 184 -1.20 12.12 -14.64
CA LEU A 184 -1.60 13.24 -15.51
C LEU A 184 -1.88 14.51 -14.71
N LEU A 185 -2.50 14.39 -13.54
CA LEU A 185 -2.82 15.53 -12.69
C LEU A 185 -1.57 16.16 -12.07
N GLU A 186 -0.62 15.34 -11.62
CA GLU A 186 0.68 15.79 -11.11
C GLU A 186 1.51 16.46 -12.22
N SER A 187 1.54 15.85 -13.40
CA SER A 187 2.16 16.43 -14.60
C SER A 187 1.54 17.78 -14.94
N TYR A 188 0.21 17.86 -14.98
CA TYR A 188 -0.51 19.10 -15.28
C TYR A 188 -0.19 20.21 -14.26
N LEU A 189 -0.18 19.89 -12.97
CA LEU A 189 0.14 20.87 -11.93
C LEU A 189 1.58 21.37 -12.02
N TYR A 190 2.53 20.47 -12.29
CA TYR A 190 3.94 20.79 -12.47
C TYR A 190 4.16 21.74 -13.66
N PHE A 191 3.55 21.45 -14.81
CA PHE A 191 3.69 22.31 -16.01
C PHE A 191 2.99 23.65 -15.84
N LYS A 192 1.80 23.69 -15.24
CA LYS A 192 1.08 24.94 -14.97
C LYS A 192 1.89 25.91 -14.10
N GLU A 193 2.61 25.41 -13.11
CA GLU A 193 3.45 26.23 -12.23
C GLU A 193 4.68 26.78 -12.97
N SER A 194 5.29 25.96 -13.85
CA SER A 194 6.42 26.39 -14.69
C SER A 194 6.03 27.48 -15.70
N ASP A 195 4.80 27.43 -16.23
CA ASP A 195 4.30 28.42 -17.19
C ASP A 195 3.94 29.75 -16.51
N VAL A 196 3.37 29.71 -15.29
CA VAL A 196 3.10 30.91 -14.50
C VAL A 196 4.41 31.62 -14.10
N ILE A 197 5.43 30.87 -13.70
CA ILE A 197 6.75 31.42 -13.35
C ILE A 197 7.44 32.01 -14.60
N LYS A 198 7.31 31.37 -15.76
CA LYS A 198 7.83 31.90 -17.04
C LYS A 198 7.10 33.19 -17.45
N LEU A 199 5.77 33.25 -17.31
CA LEU A 199 4.97 34.45 -17.60
C LEU A 199 5.34 35.62 -16.68
N GLN A 200 5.57 35.37 -15.39
CA GLN A 200 6.00 36.42 -14.45
C GLN A 200 7.40 36.97 -14.77
N ARG A 201 8.33 36.13 -15.25
CA ARG A 201 9.67 36.60 -15.69
C ARG A 201 9.65 37.40 -16.99
N LEU A 202 8.65 37.17 -17.85
CA LEU A 202 8.47 37.93 -19.10
C LEU A 202 7.78 39.28 -18.86
N GLN A 203 7.23 39.50 -17.67
CA GLN A 203 6.57 40.75 -17.26
C GLN A 203 7.43 41.65 -16.35
N GLN A 204 8.67 41.25 -16.05
CA GLN A 204 9.70 42.04 -15.37
C GLN A 204 10.72 42.55 -16.38
#